data_AF-A0A949JZY6-F1
#
_entry.id   AF-A0A949JZY6-F1
#
_cell.length_a   1.000
_cell.length_b   1.000
_cell.length_c   1.000
_cell.angle_alpha   90.00
_cell.angle_beta   90.00
_cell.angle_gamma   90.00
#
_symmetry.space_group_name_H-M   'P 1'
#
loop_
_entity.id
_entity.type
_entity.pdbx_description
1 polymer ?
#
loop_
_entity_poly.entity_id
_entity_poly.type
_entity_poly.pdbx_seq_one_letter_code
_entity_poly.pdbx_strand_id
1 'polypeptide(L)'
;MRSSRKEVRGRTIPPAKGRVNKRFLIAAAGLAVMILGLCLIFLLSKASGIRSDSSGVVFITEGGTVKEVTIDGHFPFRNVIPTLEESTVRGIDGTVIEEIKTYTLEDEFSPTMQGTMKIYIETADDMTKTYVLKFADRDITITDGRVVEP
;
A
#
# COMPACT_ATOMS: atom_id res chain seq x y z
N MET A 1 17.60 16.71 89.42
CA MET A 1 16.80 15.52 89.00
C MET A 1 15.45 16.04 88.52
N ARG A 2 14.86 15.72 87.37
CA ARG A 2 15.22 14.94 86.18
C ARG A 2 14.29 15.49 85.07
N SER A 3 14.84 16.03 83.98
CA SER A 3 14.08 16.55 82.85
C SER A 3 13.41 15.40 82.10
N SER A 4 12.07 15.35 82.06
CA SER A 4 11.32 14.34 81.30
C SER A 4 11.10 14.82 79.88
N ARG A 5 12.07 14.51 79.00
CA ARG A 5 12.02 14.76 77.57
C ARG A 5 11.08 13.73 76.94
N LYS A 6 9.88 14.13 76.53
CA LYS A 6 8.98 13.27 75.75
C LYS A 6 9.57 13.08 74.35
N GLU A 7 10.07 11.88 74.11
CA GLU A 7 10.59 11.44 72.82
C GLU A 7 9.41 11.30 71.84
N VAL A 8 9.35 12.20 70.85
CA VAL A 8 8.39 12.11 69.74
C VAL A 8 8.85 10.98 68.84
N ARG A 9 8.26 9.79 69.04
CA ARG A 9 8.52 8.59 68.23
C ARG A 9 7.99 8.84 66.81
N GLY A 10 8.86 9.32 65.93
CA GLY A 10 8.59 9.43 64.51
C GLY A 10 8.21 8.05 63.95
N ARG A 11 6.97 7.88 63.52
CA ARG A 11 6.59 6.76 62.64
C ARG A 11 7.18 7.07 61.26
N THR A 12 8.34 6.49 60.96
CA THR A 12 8.77 6.34 59.57
C THR A 12 7.78 5.40 58.88
N ILE A 13 6.88 5.97 58.09
CA ILE A 13 6.06 5.21 57.13
C ILE A 13 7.06 4.64 56.11
N PRO A 14 7.26 3.31 56.02
CA PRO A 14 8.12 2.77 54.97
C PRO A 14 7.51 3.15 53.61
N PRO A 15 8.31 3.50 52.58
CA PRO A 15 7.75 3.73 51.27
C PRO A 15 7.02 2.46 50.85
N ALA A 16 5.74 2.59 50.50
CA ALA A 16 4.97 1.50 49.94
C ALA A 16 5.65 1.07 48.64
N LYS A 17 6.56 0.10 48.72
CA LYS A 17 7.04 -0.62 47.56
C LYS A 17 5.83 -1.40 47.06
N GLY A 18 5.08 -0.79 46.15
CA GLY A 18 4.06 -1.44 45.35
C GLY A 18 4.73 -2.64 44.70
N ARG A 19 4.53 -3.83 45.29
CA ARG A 19 5.06 -5.08 44.77
C ARG A 19 4.21 -5.40 43.56
N VAL A 20 4.59 -4.84 42.41
CA VAL A 20 3.96 -5.18 41.14
C VAL A 20 4.19 -6.67 40.94
N ASN A 21 3.10 -7.43 40.91
CA ASN A 21 3.18 -8.88 40.75
C ASN A 21 3.83 -9.16 39.39
N LYS A 22 5.00 -9.82 39.40
CA LYS A 22 5.74 -10.14 38.16
C LYS A 22 4.85 -10.85 37.12
N ARG A 23 3.87 -11.64 37.57
CA ARG A 23 2.86 -12.29 36.72
C ARG A 23 1.94 -11.30 36.00
N PHE A 24 1.52 -10.21 36.65
CA PHE A 24 0.76 -9.12 36.03
C PHE A 24 1.59 -8.35 35.01
N LEU A 25 2.87 -8.09 35.31
CA LEU A 25 3.81 -7.44 34.39
C LEU A 25 4.03 -8.27 33.12
N ILE A 26 4.20 -9.59 33.26
CA ILE A 26 4.37 -10.51 32.12
C ILE A 26 3.08 -10.60 31.30
N ALA A 27 1.91 -10.70 31.95
CA ALA A 27 0.63 -10.74 31.25
C ALA A 27 0.34 -9.44 30.49
N ALA A 28 0.64 -8.28 31.09
CA ALA A 28 0.48 -6.98 30.45
C ALA A 28 1.44 -6.81 29.26
N ALA A 29 2.70 -7.26 29.39
CA ALA A 29 3.65 -7.25 28.28
C ALA A 29 3.21 -8.16 27.13
N GLY A 30 2.71 -9.36 27.44
CA GLY A 30 2.16 -10.28 26.43
C GLY A 30 0.96 -9.70 25.69
N LEU A 31 0.04 -9.06 26.42
CA LEU A 31 -1.10 -8.37 25.82
C LEU A 31 -0.67 -7.18 24.94
N ALA A 32 0.30 -6.38 25.37
CA ALA A 32 0.82 -5.27 24.60
C ALA A 32 1.47 -5.72 23.29
N VAL A 33 2.24 -6.81 23.31
CA VAL A 33 2.84 -7.40 22.10
C VAL A 33 1.76 -7.95 21.16
N MET A 34 0.73 -8.61 21.70
CA MET A 34 -0.42 -9.06 20.92
C MET A 34 -1.15 -7.91 20.23
N ILE A 35 -1.42 -6.82 20.95
CA ILE A 35 -2.08 -5.63 20.41
C ILE A 35 -1.21 -4.97 19.33
N LEU A 36 0.09 -4.82 19.57
CA LEU A 36 1.03 -4.29 18.58
C LEU A 36 1.09 -5.15 17.31
N GLY A 37 1.10 -6.49 17.47
CA GLY A 37 1.04 -7.42 16.35
C GLY A 37 -0.27 -7.28 15.55
N LEU A 38 -1.41 -7.18 16.23
CA LEU A 38 -2.71 -6.94 15.59
C LEU A 38 -2.76 -5.61 14.85
N CYS A 39 -2.25 -4.52 15.45
CA CYS A 39 -2.18 -3.22 14.79
C CYS A 39 -1.34 -3.26 13.52
N LEU A 40 -0.20 -3.97 13.52
CA LEU A 40 0.64 -4.15 12.34
C LEU A 40 -0.10 -4.90 11.22
N ILE A 41 -0.84 -5.96 11.57
CA ILE A 41 -1.64 -6.72 10.60
C ILE A 41 -2.70 -5.82 9.96
N PHE A 42 -3.46 -5.05 10.74
CA PHE A 42 -4.49 -4.15 10.21
C PHE A 42 -3.94 -3.02 9.31
N LEU A 43 -2.72 -2.52 9.59
CA LEU A 43 -2.06 -1.55 8.74
C LEU A 43 -1.60 -2.16 7.41
N LEU A 44 -1.16 -3.42 7.43
CA LEU A 44 -0.74 -4.15 6.24
C LEU A 44 -1.92 -4.53 5.33
N SER A 45 -3.11 -4.77 5.88
CA SER A 45 -4.28 -5.25 5.11
C SER A 45 -4.98 -4.23 4.21
N LYS A 46 -4.64 -2.94 4.27
CA LYS A 46 -5.30 -1.94 3.42
C LYS A 46 -4.74 -1.96 2.00
N ALA A 47 -5.64 -1.96 1.02
CA ALA A 47 -5.29 -1.67 -0.36
C ALA A 47 -4.52 -0.36 -0.44
N SER A 48 -3.39 -0.35 -1.14
CA SER A 48 -2.68 0.90 -1.45
C SER A 48 -2.55 1.08 -2.94
N GLY A 49 -2.68 2.32 -3.40
CA GLY A 49 -2.37 2.65 -4.78
C GLY A 49 -0.87 2.45 -5.04
N ILE A 50 -0.56 1.84 -6.16
CA ILE A 50 0.82 1.64 -6.61
C ILE A 50 1.30 2.96 -7.19
N ARG A 51 2.53 3.38 -6.88
CA ARG A 51 3.14 4.59 -7.46
C ARG A 51 3.82 4.26 -8.80
N SER A 52 3.77 5.20 -9.74
CA SER A 52 4.33 5.07 -11.08
C SER A 52 5.86 4.96 -11.10
N ASP A 53 6.54 5.53 -10.10
CA ASP A 53 8.00 5.51 -9.92
C ASP A 53 8.49 4.36 -9.02
N SER A 54 7.59 3.44 -8.65
CA SER A 54 7.91 2.25 -7.87
C SER A 54 8.89 1.34 -8.62
N SER A 55 9.84 0.73 -7.91
CA SER A 55 10.81 -0.21 -8.50
C SER A 55 10.16 -1.46 -9.13
N GLY A 56 8.90 -1.74 -8.81
CA GLY A 56 8.11 -2.82 -9.41
C GLY A 56 7.36 -2.43 -10.68
N VAL A 57 7.44 -1.17 -11.14
CA VAL A 57 6.77 -0.69 -12.36
C VAL A 57 7.81 -0.53 -13.46
N VAL A 58 7.67 -1.30 -14.54
CA VAL A 58 8.64 -1.34 -15.64
C VAL A 58 7.93 -1.20 -16.98
N PHE A 59 8.36 -0.23 -17.78
CA PHE A 59 7.90 -0.03 -19.16
C PHE A 59 8.89 -0.70 -20.11
N ILE A 60 8.43 -1.73 -20.81
CA ILE A 60 9.19 -2.44 -21.82
C ILE A 60 8.93 -1.77 -23.16
N THR A 61 9.99 -1.25 -23.77
CA THR A 61 9.92 -0.50 -25.03
C THR A 61 10.74 -1.18 -26.13
N GLU A 62 10.22 -1.15 -27.34
CA GLU A 62 10.89 -1.59 -28.56
C GLU A 62 10.84 -0.47 -29.59
N GLY A 63 12.01 -0.01 -30.05
CA GLY A 63 12.08 1.08 -31.04
C GLY A 63 11.47 2.40 -30.58
N GLY A 64 11.38 2.64 -29.26
CA GLY A 64 10.73 3.82 -28.68
C GLY A 64 9.22 3.68 -28.47
N THR A 65 8.64 2.53 -28.80
CA THR A 65 7.23 2.21 -28.57
C THR A 65 7.10 1.29 -27.35
N VAL A 66 6.27 1.66 -26.38
CA VAL A 66 5.89 0.80 -25.25
C VAL A 66 5.11 -0.40 -25.77
N LYS A 67 5.54 -1.60 -25.40
CA LYS A 67 4.92 -2.88 -25.76
C LYS A 67 4.29 -3.58 -24.57
N GLU A 68 4.88 -3.41 -23.40
CA GLU A 68 4.38 -4.02 -22.17
C GLU A 68 4.66 -3.08 -21.00
N VAL A 69 3.74 -3.05 -20.04
CA VAL A 69 3.97 -2.49 -18.71
C VAL A 69 3.84 -3.62 -17.70
N THR A 70 4.94 -3.93 -17.03
CA THR A 70 4.99 -4.91 -15.94
C THR A 70 4.85 -4.18 -14.61
N ILE A 71 3.97 -4.68 -13.72
CA ILE A 71 3.70 -4.09 -12.42
C ILE A 71 3.74 -5.20 -11.38
N ASP A 72 4.68 -5.08 -10.45
CA ASP A 72 4.79 -5.96 -9.28
C ASP A 72 4.15 -5.31 -8.06
N GLY A 73 3.42 -6.11 -7.28
CA GLY A 73 2.89 -5.68 -5.99
C GLY A 73 4.00 -5.34 -5.00
N HIS A 74 3.77 -4.39 -4.09
CA HIS A 74 4.79 -3.98 -3.13
C HIS A 74 5.22 -5.12 -2.21
N PHE A 75 6.51 -5.15 -1.89
CA PHE A 75 7.01 -6.03 -0.85
C PHE A 75 6.65 -5.45 0.54
N PRO A 76 6.27 -6.27 1.53
CA PRO A 76 6.15 -7.73 1.48
C PRO A 76 4.72 -8.22 1.15
N PHE A 77 4.65 -9.29 0.35
CA PHE A 77 3.43 -10.09 0.15
C PHE A 77 2.21 -9.27 -0.31
N ARG A 78 2.35 -8.38 -1.31
CA ARG A 78 1.20 -7.74 -1.93
C ARG A 78 0.94 -8.26 -3.34
N ASN A 79 -0.34 -8.38 -3.66
CA ASN A 79 -0.85 -8.80 -4.95
C ASN A 79 -1.44 -7.60 -5.68
N VAL A 80 -1.10 -7.42 -6.95
CA VAL A 80 -1.69 -6.36 -7.78
C VAL A 80 -3.14 -6.72 -8.11
N ILE A 81 -4.05 -5.79 -7.87
CA ILE A 81 -5.47 -5.89 -8.19
C ILE A 81 -5.79 -4.81 -9.22
N PRO A 82 -5.78 -5.14 -10.52
CA PRO A 82 -6.13 -4.20 -11.56
C PRO A 82 -7.64 -4.12 -11.72
N THR A 83 -8.18 -2.92 -11.76
CA THR A 83 -9.54 -2.69 -12.27
C THR A 83 -9.45 -2.13 -13.69
N LEU A 84 -10.10 -2.81 -14.64
CA LEU A 84 -10.12 -2.40 -16.06
C LEU A 84 -11.48 -1.81 -16.42
N GLU A 85 -11.47 -0.60 -16.96
CA GLU A 85 -12.61 0.06 -17.59
C GLU A 85 -12.31 0.28 -19.07
N GLU A 86 -13.21 -0.15 -19.94
CA GLU A 86 -13.09 0.01 -21.39
C GLU A 86 -14.12 1.02 -21.90
N SER A 87 -13.68 1.93 -22.75
CA SER A 87 -14.54 2.90 -23.42
C SER A 87 -14.11 3.12 -24.87
N THR A 88 -14.99 3.70 -25.68
CA THR A 88 -14.75 3.90 -27.10
C THR A 88 -15.21 5.29 -27.52
N VAL A 89 -14.47 5.89 -28.46
CA VAL A 89 -14.86 7.13 -29.13
C VAL A 89 -15.32 6.79 -30.54
N ARG A 90 -16.46 7.34 -30.94
CA ARG A 90 -17.04 7.12 -32.26
C ARG A 90 -16.92 8.39 -33.11
N GLY A 91 -16.56 8.20 -34.37
CA GLY A 91 -16.58 9.24 -35.40
C GLY A 91 -18.00 9.64 -35.79
N ILE A 92 -18.09 10.67 -36.64
CA ILE A 92 -19.37 11.24 -37.12
C ILE A 92 -20.19 10.21 -37.91
N ASP A 93 -19.51 9.26 -38.56
CA ASP A 93 -20.09 8.15 -39.30
C ASP A 93 -20.52 6.96 -38.41
N GLY A 94 -20.26 7.04 -37.09
CA GLY A 94 -20.56 6.00 -36.11
C GLY A 94 -19.48 4.92 -35.98
N THR A 95 -18.41 4.99 -36.78
CA THR A 95 -17.25 4.09 -36.72
C THR A 95 -16.46 4.35 -35.44
N VAL A 96 -15.93 3.31 -34.80
CA VAL A 96 -15.05 3.49 -33.64
C VAL A 96 -13.68 3.98 -34.14
N ILE A 97 -13.25 5.13 -33.65
CA ILE A 97 -11.98 5.77 -34.06
C ILE A 97 -10.93 5.71 -32.95
N GLU A 98 -11.35 5.43 -31.72
CA GLU A 98 -10.44 5.24 -30.59
C GLU A 98 -11.04 4.25 -29.59
N GLU A 99 -10.18 3.38 -29.05
CA GLU A 99 -10.48 2.52 -27.92
C GLU A 99 -9.59 2.92 -26.74
N ILE A 100 -10.22 3.12 -25.57
CA ILE A 100 -9.55 3.58 -24.36
C ILE A 100 -9.70 2.51 -23.28
N LYS A 101 -8.57 1.97 -22.82
CA LYS A 101 -8.49 1.04 -21.70
C LYS A 101 -7.89 1.75 -20.48
N THR A 102 -8.69 1.90 -19.43
CA THR A 102 -8.26 2.53 -18.18
C THR A 102 -8.00 1.46 -17.12
N TYR A 103 -6.77 1.39 -16.63
CA TYR A 103 -6.35 0.49 -15.57
C TYR A 103 -6.14 1.28 -14.28
N THR A 104 -6.92 0.99 -13.25
CA THR A 104 -6.65 1.46 -11.89
C THR A 104 -5.79 0.43 -11.17
N LEU A 105 -4.64 0.86 -10.67
CA LEU A 105 -3.57 -0.01 -10.18
C LEU A 105 -3.44 0.09 -8.67
N GLU A 106 -4.01 -0.89 -7.98
CA GLU A 106 -3.93 -1.04 -6.52
C GLU A 106 -3.22 -2.35 -6.17
N ASP A 107 -2.70 -2.42 -4.95
CA ASP A 107 -2.21 -3.66 -4.37
C ASP A 107 -2.81 -3.94 -3.00
N GLU A 108 -2.98 -5.21 -2.68
CA GLU A 108 -3.48 -5.65 -1.38
C GLU A 108 -2.56 -6.69 -0.78
N PHE A 109 -2.49 -6.72 0.56
CA PHE A 109 -1.74 -7.75 1.26
C PHE A 109 -2.36 -9.13 1.04
N SER A 110 -1.53 -10.05 0.55
CA SER A 110 -1.88 -11.43 0.28
C SER A 110 -0.72 -12.34 0.72
N PRO A 111 -0.87 -13.07 1.84
CA PRO A 111 0.18 -13.97 2.33
C PRO A 111 0.37 -15.20 1.43
N THR A 112 -0.53 -15.45 0.47
CA THR A 112 -0.57 -16.64 -0.37
C THR A 112 -0.24 -16.37 -1.83
N MET A 113 -0.32 -15.12 -2.29
CA MET A 113 -0.07 -14.76 -3.68
C MET A 113 0.72 -13.46 -3.75
N GLN A 114 1.90 -13.52 -4.37
CA GLN A 114 2.55 -12.36 -4.94
C GLN A 114 2.24 -12.39 -6.43
N GLY A 115 1.50 -11.38 -6.91
CA GLY A 115 1.10 -11.29 -8.31
C GLY A 115 1.86 -10.20 -9.01
N THR A 116 2.39 -10.55 -10.16
CA THR A 116 2.84 -9.61 -11.19
C THR A 116 1.69 -9.43 -12.19
N MET A 117 1.40 -8.17 -12.52
CA MET A 117 0.49 -7.80 -13.60
C MET A 117 1.30 -7.41 -14.84
N LYS A 118 0.85 -7.85 -16.01
CA LYS A 118 1.41 -7.44 -17.30
C LYS A 118 0.30 -6.85 -18.15
N ILE A 119 0.51 -5.62 -18.61
CA ILE A 119 -0.40 -4.93 -19.52
C ILE A 119 0.31 -4.88 -20.88
N TYR A 120 -0.24 -5.55 -21.87
CA TYR A 120 0.25 -5.49 -23.24
C TYR A 120 -0.34 -4.28 -23.95
N ILE A 121 0.54 -3.49 -24.57
CA ILE A 121 0.17 -2.26 -25.26
C ILE A 121 0.09 -2.56 -26.75
N GLU A 122 -1.13 -2.58 -27.25
CA GLU A 122 -1.43 -2.80 -28.66
C GLU A 122 -1.42 -1.49 -29.44
N THR A 123 -1.07 -1.58 -30.72
CA THR A 123 -1.15 -0.50 -31.71
C THR A 123 -1.95 -0.99 -32.90
N ALA A 124 -2.77 -0.13 -33.51
CA ALA A 124 -3.53 -0.47 -34.71
C ALA A 124 -3.35 0.63 -35.78
N ASP A 125 -3.45 0.24 -37.05
CA ASP A 125 -3.26 1.17 -38.18
C ASP A 125 -4.53 1.96 -38.50
N ASP A 126 -5.69 1.42 -38.15
CA ASP A 126 -7.02 1.90 -38.52
C ASP A 126 -7.77 2.60 -37.37
N MET A 127 -7.23 2.54 -36.16
CA MET A 127 -7.86 3.07 -34.96
C MET A 127 -6.82 3.41 -33.89
N THR A 128 -7.04 4.50 -33.17
CA THR A 128 -6.20 4.87 -32.03
C THR A 128 -6.43 3.93 -30.85
N LYS A 129 -5.34 3.47 -30.23
CA LYS A 129 -5.39 2.69 -28.99
C LYS A 129 -4.78 3.50 -27.84
N THR A 130 -5.62 3.84 -26.86
CA THR A 130 -5.19 4.61 -25.69
C THR A 130 -5.30 3.75 -24.43
N TYR A 131 -4.23 3.75 -23.64
CA TYR A 131 -4.14 3.07 -22.35
C TYR A 131 -3.90 4.11 -21.27
N VAL A 132 -4.79 4.20 -20.29
CA VAL A 132 -4.65 5.11 -19.15
C VAL A 132 -4.34 4.28 -17.91
N LEU A 133 -3.12 4.43 -17.39
CA LEU A 133 -2.65 3.75 -16.19
C LEU A 133 -2.75 4.69 -14.99
N LYS A 134 -3.74 4.47 -14.13
CA LYS A 134 -3.97 5.28 -12.93
C LYS A 134 -3.13 4.75 -11.77
N PHE A 135 -2.04 5.44 -11.47
CA PHE A 135 -1.21 5.20 -10.30
C PHE A 135 -1.62 6.15 -9.16
N ALA A 136 -1.19 5.85 -7.93
CA ALA A 136 -1.51 6.66 -6.75
C ALA A 136 -0.95 8.09 -6.80
N ASP A 137 0.15 8.30 -7.53
CA ASP A 137 0.86 9.57 -7.63
C ASP A 137 0.51 10.36 -8.89
N ARG A 138 0.24 9.67 -10.02
CA ARG A 138 -0.15 10.29 -11.29
C ARG A 138 -0.78 9.28 -12.24
N ASP A 139 -1.49 9.79 -13.24
CA ASP A 139 -1.93 9.00 -14.38
C ASP A 139 -0.87 9.01 -15.47
N ILE A 140 -0.65 7.86 -16.11
CA ILE A 140 0.20 7.73 -17.29
C ILE A 140 -0.68 7.30 -18.46
N THR A 141 -0.74 8.14 -19.49
CA THR A 141 -1.44 7.85 -20.73
C THR A 141 -0.47 7.37 -21.79
N ILE A 142 -0.80 6.27 -22.44
CA ILE A 142 -0.06 5.71 -23.57
C ILE A 142 -0.99 5.66 -24.77
N THR A 143 -0.66 6.37 -25.84
CA THR A 143 -1.44 6.38 -27.08
C THR A 143 -0.59 5.83 -28.21
N ASP A 144 -1.08 4.78 -28.86
CA ASP A 144 -0.38 4.03 -29.91
C ASP A 144 1.06 3.67 -29.52
N GLY A 145 1.20 3.23 -28.26
CA GLY A 145 2.47 2.83 -27.67
C GLY A 145 3.43 3.98 -27.34
N ARG A 146 3.01 5.25 -27.42
CA ARG A 146 3.82 6.39 -26.94
C ARG A 146 3.27 6.93 -25.64
N VAL A 147 4.14 7.13 -24.66
CA VAL A 147 3.78 7.82 -23.42
C VAL A 147 3.47 9.28 -23.77
N VAL A 148 2.27 9.72 -23.44
CA VAL A 148 1.86 11.12 -23.53
C VAL A 148 2.09 11.71 -22.15
N GLU A 149 3.15 12.49 -21.99
CA GLU A 149 3.40 13.21 -20.74
C GLU A 149 2.30 14.27 -20.55
N PRO A 150 1.71 14.39 -19.35
CA PRO A 150 0.76 15.45 -19.02
C PRO A 150 1.40 16.84 -18.95
#